data_AF-A0A836QPU7-F1
#
_entry.id   AF-A0A836QPU7-F1
#
_cell.length_a   1.000
_cell.length_b   1.000
_cell.length_c   1.000
_cell.angle_alpha   90.00
_cell.angle_beta   90.00
_cell.angle_gamma   90.00
#
_symmetry.space_group_name_H-M   'P 1'
#
loop_
_entity.id
_entity.type
_entity.pdbx_description
1 polymer ?
#
loop_
_entity_poly.entity_id
_entity_poly.type
_entity_poly.pdbx_seq_one_letter_code
_entity_poly.pdbx_strand_id
1 'polypeptide(L)'
;MGLLPTYPAYMMGQAILGLKAAYEAVKTKDALPDTEAVVDAFSFLEYTAIGTTVKMALGEGHQAITGTAYGIFGHNEDTGAPVINNVISYSAECVNPPASTNTVDWIAQGMPGAQCD
;
A
#
# COMPACT_ATOMS: atom_id res chain seq x y z
N MET A 1 3.02 28.57 2.16
CA MET A 1 2.90 27.46 1.19
C MET A 1 3.51 26.23 1.84
N GLY A 2 2.78 25.11 1.91
CA GLY A 2 3.30 23.86 2.48
C GLY A 2 4.14 23.09 1.45
N LEU A 3 5.15 22.37 1.91
CA LEU A 3 5.87 21.39 1.08
C LEU A 3 4.90 20.27 0.69
N LEU A 4 5.05 19.75 -0.53
CA LEU A 4 4.30 18.56 -0.95
C LEU A 4 4.66 17.38 -0.02
N PRO A 5 3.68 16.56 0.38
CA PRO A 5 3.95 15.41 1.23
C PRO A 5 4.96 14.47 0.56
N THR A 6 5.88 13.96 1.36
CA THR A 6 6.86 12.96 0.93
C THR A 6 6.27 11.56 0.99
N TYR A 7 6.92 10.57 0.36
CA TYR A 7 6.50 9.16 0.40
C TYR A 7 6.12 8.67 1.82
N PRO A 8 6.92 8.91 2.89
CA PRO A 8 6.52 8.52 4.25
C PRO A 8 5.20 9.13 4.72
N ALA A 9 4.90 10.38 4.35
CA ALA A 9 3.64 11.01 4.73
C ALA A 9 2.44 10.33 4.05
N TYR A 10 2.60 9.91 2.80
CA TYR A 10 1.59 9.09 2.11
C TYR A 10 1.40 7.74 2.80
N MET A 11 2.47 7.02 3.12
CA MET A 11 2.38 5.72 3.81
C MET A 11 1.70 5.82 5.17
N MET A 12 2.02 6.85 5.96
CA MET A 12 1.33 7.09 7.24
C MET A 12 -0.15 7.42 7.04
N GLY A 13 -0.49 8.23 6.04
CA GLY A 13 -1.89 8.51 5.69
C GLY A 13 -2.64 7.23 5.31
N GLN A 14 -2.02 6.35 4.51
CA GLN A 14 -2.59 5.06 4.13
C GLN A 14 -2.79 4.14 5.35
N ALA A 15 -1.85 4.09 6.29
CA ALA A 15 -1.98 3.30 7.52
C ALA A 15 -3.15 3.79 8.39
N ILE A 16 -3.32 5.11 8.54
CA ILE A 16 -4.44 5.71 9.28
C ILE A 16 -5.78 5.36 8.62
N LEU A 17 -5.86 5.40 7.28
CA LEU A 17 -7.08 5.02 6.56
C LEU A 17 -7.42 3.54 6.74
N GLY A 18 -6.42 2.65 6.74
CA GLY A 18 -6.62 1.23 7.02
C GLY A 18 -7.16 0.98 8.42
N LEU A 19 -6.54 1.59 9.43
CA LEU A 19 -7.01 1.51 10.81
C LEU A 19 -8.43 2.05 10.98
N LYS A 20 -8.74 3.18 10.33
CA LYS A 20 -10.10 3.74 10.32
C LYS A 20 -11.11 2.76 9.72
N ALA A 21 -10.79 2.16 8.57
CA ALA A 21 -11.67 1.21 7.90
C ALA A 21 -11.96 -0.01 8.78
N ALA A 22 -10.92 -0.61 9.39
CA ALA A 22 -11.06 -1.72 10.31
C ALA A 22 -11.90 -1.33 11.55
N TYR A 23 -11.62 -0.18 12.15
CA TYR A 23 -12.36 0.33 13.30
C TYR A 23 -13.84 0.54 12.98
N GLU A 24 -14.15 1.14 11.83
CA GLU A 24 -15.53 1.38 11.41
C GLU A 24 -16.31 0.11 11.10
N ALA A 25 -15.63 -0.96 10.66
CA ALA A 25 -16.25 -2.26 10.42
C ALA A 25 -16.79 -2.92 11.69
N VAL A 26 -16.17 -2.67 12.85
CA VAL A 26 -16.55 -3.28 14.14
C VAL A 26 -17.17 -2.29 15.13
N LYS A 27 -17.25 -1.00 14.76
CA LYS A 27 -17.83 0.05 15.59
C LYS A 27 -19.33 -0.16 15.78
N THR A 28 -19.75 -0.17 17.05
CA THR A 28 -21.16 -0.07 17.43
C THR A 28 -21.51 1.35 17.90
N LYS A 29 -22.79 1.66 18.07
CA LYS A 29 -23.22 2.99 18.50
C LYS A 29 -22.87 3.29 19.96
N ASP A 30 -22.80 2.25 20.78
CA ASP A 30 -22.87 2.38 22.25
C ASP A 30 -21.53 2.13 22.94
N ALA A 31 -20.52 1.63 22.21
CA ALA A 31 -19.21 1.34 22.78
C ALA A 31 -18.07 1.53 21.77
N LEU A 32 -16.87 1.79 22.29
CA LEU A 32 -15.64 1.69 21.50
C LEU A 32 -15.39 0.20 21.18
N PRO A 33 -14.93 -0.13 19.96
CA PRO A 33 -14.45 -1.46 19.61
C PRO A 33 -13.38 -1.97 20.56
N ASP A 34 -13.40 -3.28 20.80
CA ASP A 34 -12.28 -3.99 21.37
C ASP A 34 -11.07 -4.02 20.40
N THR A 35 -9.86 -4.05 20.95
CA THR A 35 -8.64 -4.01 20.13
C THR A 35 -8.48 -5.28 19.29
N GLU A 36 -8.78 -6.46 19.84
CA GLU A 36 -8.68 -7.73 19.11
C GLU A 36 -9.69 -7.75 17.95
N ALA A 37 -10.91 -7.25 18.18
CA ALA A 37 -11.91 -7.12 17.12
C ALA A 37 -11.44 -6.20 15.97
N VAL A 38 -10.73 -5.11 16.27
CA VAL A 38 -10.14 -4.24 15.24
C VAL A 38 -9.00 -4.92 14.51
N VAL A 39 -8.13 -5.65 15.21
CA VAL A 39 -7.02 -6.41 14.60
C VAL A 39 -7.57 -7.49 13.66
N ASP A 40 -8.58 -8.23 14.09
CA ASP A 40 -9.23 -9.26 13.26
C ASP A 40 -9.89 -8.64 12.02
N ALA A 41 -10.56 -7.48 12.17
CA ALA A 41 -11.17 -6.77 11.05
C ALA A 41 -10.13 -6.14 10.09
N PHE A 42 -8.92 -5.85 10.58
CA PHE A 42 -7.83 -5.33 9.75
C PHE A 42 -7.08 -6.45 9.02
N SER A 43 -7.05 -7.64 9.60
CA SER A 43 -6.38 -8.80 9.00
C SER A 43 -7.06 -9.15 7.67
N PHE A 44 -6.26 -9.27 6.60
CA PHE A 44 -6.74 -9.51 5.23
C PHE A 44 -7.65 -8.41 4.64
N LEU A 45 -7.73 -7.24 5.27
CA LEU A 45 -8.49 -6.11 4.75
C LEU A 45 -7.92 -5.60 3.42
N GLU A 46 -8.82 -5.32 2.48
CA GLU A 46 -8.53 -4.54 1.27
C GLU A 46 -9.25 -3.19 1.36
N TYR A 47 -8.53 -2.10 1.12
CA TYR A 47 -9.08 -0.76 1.25
C TYR A 47 -8.44 0.26 0.29
N THR A 48 -9.27 1.20 -0.17
CA THR A 48 -8.80 2.33 -0.98
C THR A 48 -8.06 3.33 -0.09
N ALA A 49 -6.86 3.71 -0.50
CA ALA A 49 -6.03 4.67 0.20
C ALA A 49 -5.58 5.78 -0.74
N ILE A 50 -4.60 6.60 -0.31
CA ILE A 50 -4.16 7.75 -1.11
C ILE A 50 -3.40 7.25 -2.34
N GLY A 51 -4.02 7.39 -3.51
CA GLY A 51 -3.42 7.08 -4.81
C GLY A 51 -3.20 5.60 -5.10
N THR A 52 -3.71 4.68 -4.26
CA THR A 52 -3.54 3.24 -4.42
C THR A 52 -4.61 2.46 -3.65
N THR A 53 -4.75 1.18 -3.96
CA THR A 53 -5.46 0.20 -3.13
C THR A 53 -4.45 -0.59 -2.32
N VAL A 54 -4.69 -0.71 -1.02
CA VAL A 54 -3.86 -1.49 -0.10
C VAL A 54 -4.55 -2.83 0.15
N LYS A 55 -3.80 -3.93 0.03
CA LYS A 55 -4.25 -5.28 0.39
C LYS A 55 -3.39 -5.82 1.51
N MET A 56 -3.97 -6.15 2.66
CA MET A 56 -3.26 -6.77 3.78
C MET A 56 -3.05 -8.27 3.51
N ALA A 57 -2.22 -8.62 2.53
CA ALA A 57 -2.19 -9.97 1.96
C ALA A 57 -1.07 -10.89 2.49
N LEU A 58 -0.02 -10.33 3.09
CA LEU A 58 1.16 -11.07 3.54
C LEU A 58 1.22 -11.12 5.07
N GLY A 59 2.09 -11.98 5.62
CA GLY A 59 2.31 -12.11 7.06
C GLY A 59 1.00 -12.39 7.83
N GLU A 60 0.23 -13.38 7.37
CA GLU A 60 -1.07 -13.74 7.95
C GLU A 60 -2.10 -12.60 7.99
N GLY A 61 -2.00 -11.67 7.04
CA GLY A 61 -2.92 -10.54 6.94
C GLY A 61 -2.43 -9.28 7.65
N HIS A 62 -1.17 -9.25 8.10
CA HIS A 62 -0.60 -8.11 8.82
C HIS A 62 0.42 -7.30 8.02
N GLN A 63 0.73 -7.73 6.79
CA GLN A 63 1.62 -7.00 5.90
C GLN A 63 0.87 -6.59 4.62
N ALA A 64 0.88 -5.28 4.37
CA ALA A 64 0.32 -4.67 3.18
C ALA A 64 1.15 -4.98 1.93
N ILE A 65 0.45 -5.21 0.81
CA ILE A 65 0.98 -5.09 -0.54
C ILE A 65 0.28 -3.92 -1.23
N THR A 66 1.04 -3.19 -2.04
CA THR A 66 0.54 -2.13 -2.93
C THR A 66 1.23 -2.25 -4.27
N GLY A 67 0.59 -1.71 -5.32
CA GLY A 67 1.28 -1.45 -6.57
C GLY A 67 2.40 -0.42 -6.38
N THR A 68 3.27 -0.32 -7.38
CA THR A 68 4.36 0.66 -7.43
C THR A 68 4.43 1.28 -8.81
N ALA A 69 4.93 2.52 -8.89
CA ALA A 69 5.17 3.20 -10.14
C ALA A 69 6.61 3.70 -10.20
N TYR A 70 7.23 3.56 -11.36
CA TYR A 70 8.57 4.05 -11.65
C TYR A 70 8.52 5.02 -12.83
N GLY A 71 9.40 6.01 -12.82
CA GLY A 71 9.53 6.95 -13.92
C GLY A 71 10.84 7.73 -13.85
N ILE A 72 10.99 8.69 -14.75
CA ILE A 72 12.20 9.49 -14.93
C ILE A 72 11.97 10.86 -14.29
N PHE A 73 12.81 11.23 -13.34
CA PHE A 73 12.76 12.55 -12.72
C PHE A 73 13.10 13.64 -13.74
N GLY A 74 12.34 14.73 -13.70
CA GLY A 74 12.55 15.91 -14.53
C GLY A 74 12.02 17.17 -13.86
N HIS A 75 11.96 18.25 -14.62
CA HIS A 75 11.38 19.51 -14.19
C HIS A 75 10.36 19.99 -15.22
N ASN A 76 9.26 20.57 -14.75
CA ASN A 76 8.32 21.28 -15.60
C ASN A 76 8.99 22.56 -16.12
N GLU A 77 8.97 22.78 -17.44
CA GLU A 77 9.70 23.88 -18.09
C GLU A 77 9.17 25.27 -17.71
N ASP A 78 7.87 25.40 -17.43
CA ASP A 78 7.24 26.69 -17.12
C ASP A 78 7.42 27.10 -15.65
N THR A 79 7.36 26.12 -14.74
CA THR A 79 7.32 26.36 -13.29
C THR A 79 8.61 26.00 -12.58
N GLY A 80 9.51 25.26 -13.23
CA GLY A 80 10.69 24.67 -12.61
C GLY A 80 10.39 23.59 -11.55
N ALA A 81 9.12 23.21 -11.37
CA ALA A 81 8.71 22.24 -10.36
C ALA A 81 9.17 20.82 -10.72
N PRO A 82 9.52 19.98 -9.73
CA PRO A 82 9.87 18.57 -9.98
C PRO A 82 8.68 17.81 -10.56
N VAL A 83 8.93 17.00 -11.60
CA VAL A 83 7.95 16.10 -12.22
C VAL A 83 8.54 14.71 -12.42
N ILE A 84 7.67 13.71 -12.58
CA ILE A 84 8.05 12.36 -12.99
C ILE A 84 7.46 12.09 -14.37
N ASN A 85 8.34 11.87 -15.35
CA ASN A 85 8.01 11.58 -16.73
C ASN A 85 8.11 10.07 -17.01
N ASN A 86 7.52 9.61 -18.11
CA ASN A 86 7.63 8.23 -18.60
C ASN A 86 7.28 7.20 -17.50
N VAL A 87 6.13 7.40 -16.86
CA VAL A 87 5.68 6.56 -15.74
C VAL A 87 5.23 5.20 -16.25
N ILE A 88 5.74 4.15 -15.62
CA ILE A 88 5.29 2.76 -15.75
C ILE A 88 4.79 2.32 -14.37
N SER A 89 3.63 1.69 -14.34
CA SER A 89 3.00 1.19 -13.12
C SER A 89 3.00 -0.34 -13.12
N TYR A 90 3.26 -0.92 -11.95
CA TYR A 90 3.18 -2.35 -11.70
C TYR A 90 2.14 -2.63 -10.62
N SER A 91 1.34 -3.67 -10.82
CA SER A 91 0.34 -4.14 -9.85
C SER A 91 1.01 -4.60 -8.54
N ALA A 92 0.23 -4.74 -7.47
CA ALA A 92 0.76 -5.25 -6.21
C ALA A 92 1.27 -6.68 -6.38
N GLU A 93 0.55 -7.51 -7.13
CA GLU A 93 0.86 -8.90 -7.41
C GLU A 93 2.05 -9.09 -8.36
N CYS A 94 2.44 -8.06 -9.11
CA CYS A 94 3.67 -8.08 -9.92
C CYS A 94 4.93 -7.92 -9.05
N VAL A 95 4.88 -7.08 -8.01
CA VAL A 95 6.08 -6.65 -7.27
C VAL A 95 6.19 -7.19 -5.85
N ASN A 96 5.24 -8.02 -5.44
CA ASN A 96 5.24 -8.66 -4.13
C ASN A 96 5.17 -10.19 -4.28
N PRO A 97 5.84 -10.95 -3.38
CA PRO A 97 5.81 -12.40 -3.43
C PRO A 97 4.42 -12.96 -3.07
N PRO A 98 4.08 -14.18 -3.51
CA PRO A 98 2.91 -14.88 -3.01
C PRO A 98 2.98 -15.10 -1.49
N ALA A 99 1.82 -15.20 -0.83
CA ALA A 99 1.74 -15.45 0.60
C ALA A 99 2.58 -16.67 1.02
N SER A 100 3.21 -16.58 2.20
CA SER A 100 4.11 -17.60 2.77
C SER A 100 5.39 -17.89 1.98
N THR A 101 5.69 -17.11 0.93
CA THR A 101 6.94 -17.24 0.19
C THR A 101 8.04 -16.40 0.84
N ASN A 102 9.22 -16.98 1.05
CA ASN A 102 10.38 -16.20 1.46
C ASN A 102 10.75 -15.21 0.35
N THR A 103 10.77 -13.91 0.67
CA THR A 103 11.01 -12.85 -0.31
C THR A 103 12.39 -12.95 -0.97
N VAL A 104 13.43 -13.32 -0.22
CA VAL A 104 14.80 -13.40 -0.75
C VAL A 104 14.90 -14.53 -1.78
N ASP A 105 14.36 -15.69 -1.45
CA ASP A 105 14.36 -16.85 -2.35
C ASP A 105 13.50 -16.60 -3.59
N TRP A 106 12.35 -15.93 -3.42
CA TRP A 106 11.48 -15.54 -4.52
C TRP A 106 12.20 -14.64 -5.53
N ILE A 107 12.93 -13.62 -5.05
CA ILE A 107 13.74 -12.76 -5.91
C ILE A 107 14.85 -13.57 -6.60
N ALA A 108 15.56 -14.42 -5.86
CA ALA A 108 16.66 -15.23 -6.40
C ALA A 108 16.20 -16.20 -7.51
N GLN A 109 14.95 -16.68 -7.45
CA GLN A 109 14.35 -17.56 -8.44
C GLN A 109 13.75 -16.82 -9.65
N GLY A 110 13.88 -15.49 -9.71
CA GLY A 110 13.34 -14.69 -10.79
C GLY A 110 11.84 -14.39 -10.64
N MET A 111 11.37 -14.26 -9.40
CA MET A 111 10.01 -13.82 -9.06
C MET A 111 8.90 -14.69 -9.67
N PRO A 112 8.91 -16.03 -9.43
CA PRO A 112 7.91 -16.92 -9.98
C PRO A 112 6.50 -16.54 -9.54
N GLY A 113 5.54 -16.61 -10.47
CA GLY A 113 4.13 -16.30 -10.22
C GLY A 113 3.80 -14.81 -10.15
N ALA A 114 4.77 -13.91 -10.41
CA ALA A 114 4.52 -12.49 -10.54
C ALA A 114 3.50 -12.20 -11.66
N GLN A 115 2.50 -11.36 -11.37
CA GLN A 115 1.45 -10.99 -12.31
C GLN A 115 1.74 -9.62 -12.91
N CYS A 116 2.73 -9.59 -13.80
CA CYS A 116 3.15 -8.39 -14.52
C CYS A 116 2.53 -8.43 -15.93
N ASP A 117 1.53 -7.58 -16.17
CA ASP A 117 0.95 -7.36 -17.49
C ASP A 117 1.88 -6.54 -18.40
#